data_AF-A0A7S2G4I6-F1
#
_entry.id   AF-A0A7S2G4I6-F1
#
_cell.length_a   1.000
_cell.length_b   1.000
_cell.length_c   1.000
_cell.angle_alpha   90.00
_cell.angle_beta   90.00
_cell.angle_gamma   90.00
#
_symmetry.space_group_name_H-M   'P 1'
#
loop_
_entity.id
_entity.type
_entity.pdbx_description
1 polymer ?
#
loop_
_entity_poly.entity_id
_entity_poly.type
_entity_poly.pdbx_seq_one_letter_code
_entity_poly.pdbx_strand_id
1 'polypeptide(L)'
;EEVTQEELEKGPLVYQESKIFHSETFLCNVYDNSKRRYVTFEIYGLDTQDVLMLGYDYSAFDKEFRFNAELMNPNRKEGRFHWVIERLAIVTVGKERKLERKPEPSEEVPELPIYETTRKIPTGRMDLKERQRLREQMDMLDIKRAENIAKKRAATKERFLQHITLVKEEDKRKKQEVEEKIAKERQERILSREQREREEYEEQQRLLAKEKQRRKSVHVKEQRTEEADEEDYRALRERWRVLDAEKANNIRELREKKAAEAAESDKAAKEEKQKLWELEQKREAIWKVREGRVARKEADQLKRCLARKAELQRQDRMRKERNQEFLKVLHSERQPIFAEQLKRTQQRGLAQEQEREAVSSYVEKRSIPKKVKTKGKYATAAKAQVSHHEPSMTKATPKAKGRAKKPKEEEKSEAELEKDRTDRVLDAVEAKVRAEMAE
;
A
#
# COMPACT_ATOMS: atom_id res chain seq x y z
N GLU A 1 0.29 10.13 -29.99
CA GLU A 1 -0.95 9.91 -29.23
C GLU A 1 -2.04 9.67 -30.25
N GLU A 2 -2.39 8.40 -30.48
CA GLU A 2 -3.47 8.05 -31.39
C GLU A 2 -4.79 8.31 -30.67
N VAL A 3 -5.46 9.41 -31.02
CA VAL A 3 -6.81 9.71 -30.55
C VAL A 3 -7.72 8.58 -31.01
N THR A 4 -8.22 7.80 -30.06
CA THR A 4 -9.11 6.67 -30.37
C THR A 4 -10.42 7.21 -30.94
N GLN A 5 -11.07 6.47 -31.85
CA GLN A 5 -12.34 6.91 -32.47
C GLN A 5 -13.42 7.22 -31.42
N GLU A 6 -13.37 6.57 -30.26
CA GLU A 6 -14.27 6.84 -29.12
C GLU A 6 -14.03 8.22 -28.49
N GLU A 7 -12.78 8.71 -28.43
CA GLU A 7 -12.47 10.08 -27.97
C GLU A 7 -12.92 11.15 -28.97
N LEU A 8 -12.86 10.83 -30.27
CA LEU A 8 -13.41 11.69 -31.34
C LEU A 8 -14.94 11.82 -31.26
N GLU A 9 -15.61 10.81 -30.71
CA GLU A 9 -17.06 10.80 -30.53
C GLU A 9 -17.52 11.50 -29.24
N LYS A 10 -16.71 11.45 -28.18
CA LYS A 10 -16.99 12.12 -26.89
C LYS A 10 -17.01 13.65 -27.01
N GLY A 11 -16.16 14.24 -27.85
CA GLY A 11 -16.01 15.69 -27.96
C GLY A 11 -15.08 16.29 -26.91
N PRO A 12 -14.91 17.62 -26.84
CA PRO A 12 -14.04 18.25 -25.85
C PRO A 12 -14.58 18.07 -24.42
N LEU A 13 -13.68 17.91 -23.46
CA LEU A 13 -13.99 17.97 -22.03
C LEU A 13 -14.42 19.41 -21.69
N VAL A 14 -15.63 19.57 -21.15
CA VAL A 14 -16.20 20.89 -20.84
C VAL A 14 -16.34 21.11 -19.34
N TYR A 15 -16.56 20.05 -18.57
CA TYR A 15 -16.75 20.14 -17.13
C TYR A 15 -16.17 18.91 -16.42
N GLN A 16 -15.61 19.12 -15.24
CA GLN A 16 -14.96 18.07 -14.44
C GLN A 16 -15.20 18.33 -12.96
N GLU A 17 -15.64 17.32 -12.23
CA GLU A 17 -15.96 17.40 -10.80
C GLU A 17 -15.67 16.06 -10.12
N SER A 18 -15.26 16.07 -8.85
CA SER A 18 -15.08 14.84 -8.07
C SER A 18 -16.34 14.51 -7.29
N LYS A 19 -16.70 13.23 -7.23
CA LYS A 19 -17.86 12.73 -6.47
C LYS A 19 -17.51 11.43 -5.74
N ILE A 20 -17.99 11.28 -4.51
CA ILE A 20 -17.77 10.09 -3.68
C ILE A 20 -18.92 9.11 -3.91
N PHE A 21 -18.61 7.93 -4.44
CA PHE A 21 -19.56 6.82 -4.54
C PHE A 21 -19.14 5.71 -3.58
N HIS A 22 -20.03 5.28 -2.70
CA HIS A 22 -19.78 4.15 -1.78
C HIS A 22 -18.42 4.24 -1.04
N SER A 23 -18.08 5.43 -0.53
CA SER A 23 -16.82 5.77 0.17
C SER A 23 -15.53 5.81 -0.67
N GLU A 24 -15.63 5.64 -1.99
CA GLU A 24 -14.54 5.80 -2.94
C GLU A 24 -14.68 7.12 -3.72
N THR A 25 -13.58 7.79 -4.01
CA THR A 25 -13.59 9.04 -4.80
C THR A 25 -13.51 8.73 -6.29
N PHE A 26 -14.49 9.20 -7.03
CA PHE A 26 -14.52 9.13 -8.48
C PHE A 26 -14.40 10.51 -9.11
N LEU A 27 -13.86 10.55 -10.32
CA LEU A 27 -13.75 11.74 -11.12
C LEU A 27 -14.80 11.72 -12.23
N CYS A 28 -15.72 12.68 -12.21
CA CYS A 28 -16.79 12.85 -13.19
C CYS A 28 -16.35 13.85 -14.27
N ASN A 29 -16.15 13.35 -15.48
CA ASN A 29 -15.80 14.11 -16.67
C ASN A 29 -17.02 14.27 -17.57
N VAL A 30 -17.26 15.47 -18.07
CA VAL A 30 -18.37 15.77 -18.99
C VAL A 30 -17.82 16.25 -20.31
N TYR A 31 -18.15 15.51 -21.37
CA TYR A 31 -17.77 15.83 -22.73
C TYR A 31 -19.00 16.35 -23.49
N ASP A 32 -18.86 17.51 -24.14
CA ASP A 32 -19.94 18.13 -24.91
C ASP A 32 -19.60 18.08 -26.41
N ASN A 33 -20.25 17.19 -27.14
CA ASN A 33 -20.09 17.11 -28.59
C ASN A 33 -21.16 17.94 -29.31
N SER A 34 -20.83 19.22 -29.54
CA SER A 34 -21.68 20.16 -30.29
C SER A 34 -22.03 19.72 -31.71
N LYS A 35 -21.17 18.92 -32.37
CA LYS A 35 -21.39 18.44 -33.74
C LYS A 35 -22.43 17.33 -33.81
N ARG A 36 -22.41 16.42 -32.82
CA ARG A 36 -23.37 15.31 -32.71
C ARG A 36 -24.58 15.63 -31.85
N ARG A 37 -24.59 16.79 -31.18
CA ARG A 37 -25.63 17.20 -30.22
C ARG A 37 -25.82 16.15 -29.12
N TYR A 38 -24.70 15.71 -28.56
CA TYR A 38 -24.63 14.65 -27.56
C TYR A 38 -23.74 15.09 -26.40
N VAL A 39 -24.15 14.76 -25.17
CA VAL A 39 -23.38 15.00 -23.94
C VAL A 39 -23.06 13.66 -23.30
N THR A 40 -21.80 13.43 -22.96
CA THR A 40 -21.35 12.19 -22.32
C THR A 40 -20.78 12.49 -20.94
N PHE A 41 -21.31 11.81 -19.93
CA PHE A 41 -20.79 11.78 -18.57
C PHE A 41 -19.96 10.51 -18.40
N GLU A 42 -18.69 10.68 -18.09
CA GLU A 42 -17.75 9.59 -17.83
C GLU A 42 -17.30 9.69 -16.38
N ILE A 43 -17.35 8.59 -15.65
CA ILE A 43 -16.90 8.52 -14.27
C ILE A 43 -15.72 7.56 -14.20
N TYR A 44 -14.61 8.06 -13.66
CA TYR A 44 -13.37 7.32 -13.48
C TYR A 44 -13.11 7.06 -11.99
N GLY A 45 -13.00 5.79 -11.61
CA GLY A 45 -12.62 5.39 -10.26
C GLY A 45 -11.12 5.50 -10.06
N LEU A 46 -10.68 6.33 -9.10
CA LEU A 46 -9.25 6.51 -8.82
C LEU A 46 -8.61 5.22 -8.28
N ASP A 47 -9.35 4.46 -7.46
CA ASP A 47 -8.86 3.25 -6.81
C ASP A 47 -9.18 1.98 -7.61
N THR A 48 -10.36 1.92 -8.22
CA THR A 48 -10.85 0.74 -8.96
C THR A 48 -10.44 0.73 -10.43
N GLN A 49 -10.01 1.88 -10.98
CA GLN A 49 -9.78 2.10 -12.41
C GLN A 49 -11.01 1.78 -13.28
N ASP A 50 -12.21 1.72 -12.67
CA ASP A 50 -13.47 1.50 -13.37
C ASP A 50 -13.82 2.76 -14.18
N VAL A 51 -14.15 2.58 -15.46
CA VAL A 51 -14.65 3.63 -16.36
C VAL A 51 -16.12 3.33 -16.66
N LEU A 52 -17.02 4.20 -16.19
CA LEU A 52 -18.46 4.10 -16.44
C LEU A 52 -18.92 5.30 -17.25
N MET A 53 -19.76 5.07 -18.26
CA MET A 53 -20.24 6.13 -19.15
C MET A 53 -21.76 6.18 -19.20
N LEU A 54 -22.30 7.39 -19.22
CA LEU A 54 -23.72 7.68 -19.43
C LEU A 54 -23.85 8.83 -20.43
N GLY A 55 -24.59 8.61 -21.51
CA GLY A 55 -24.73 9.58 -22.57
C GLY A 55 -26.17 10.04 -22.79
N TYR A 56 -26.32 11.31 -23.17
CA TYR A 56 -27.61 11.93 -23.46
C TYR A 56 -27.58 12.69 -24.79
N ASP A 57 -28.61 12.48 -25.61
CA ASP A 57 -28.91 13.39 -26.70
C ASP A 57 -29.33 14.76 -26.12
N TYR A 58 -28.99 15.86 -26.79
CA TYR A 58 -29.42 17.20 -26.34
C TYR A 58 -30.93 17.30 -26.14
N SER A 59 -31.72 16.62 -26.98
CA SER A 59 -33.19 16.62 -26.84
C SER A 59 -33.67 15.88 -25.59
N ALA A 60 -32.95 14.84 -25.16
CA ALA A 60 -33.22 14.10 -23.94
C ALA A 60 -32.74 14.89 -22.72
N PHE A 61 -31.53 15.44 -22.81
CA PHE A 61 -30.91 16.28 -21.78
C PHE A 61 -31.77 17.52 -21.48
N ASP A 62 -32.23 18.25 -22.50
CA ASP A 62 -33.08 19.43 -22.32
C ASP A 62 -34.47 19.09 -21.72
N LYS A 63 -35.00 17.89 -22.00
CA LYS A 63 -36.27 17.44 -21.40
C LYS A 63 -36.16 17.31 -19.89
N GLU A 64 -34.98 17.00 -19.36
CA GLU A 64 -34.77 16.80 -17.92
C GLU A 64 -34.94 18.10 -17.11
N PHE A 65 -34.62 19.24 -17.72
CA PHE A 65 -34.65 20.54 -17.04
C PHE A 65 -35.93 21.34 -17.28
N ARG A 66 -36.92 20.78 -18.00
CA ARG A 66 -38.18 21.48 -18.32
C ARG A 66 -38.99 21.88 -17.08
N PHE A 67 -38.84 21.14 -15.98
CA PHE A 67 -39.56 21.40 -14.73
C PHE A 67 -38.72 22.13 -13.67
N ASN A 68 -37.43 22.41 -13.95
CA ASN A 68 -36.54 23.14 -13.03
C ASN A 68 -36.40 24.60 -13.44
N ALA A 69 -37.08 25.51 -12.75
CA ALA A 69 -37.11 26.94 -13.10
C ALA A 69 -35.71 27.59 -13.18
N GLU A 70 -34.75 27.14 -12.37
CA GLU A 70 -33.39 27.68 -12.34
C GLU A 70 -32.44 27.12 -13.41
N LEU A 71 -32.78 25.95 -13.96
CA LEU A 71 -31.96 25.21 -14.94
C LEU A 71 -32.65 25.09 -16.30
N MET A 72 -33.86 25.61 -16.46
CA MET A 72 -34.61 25.65 -17.72
C MET A 72 -33.89 26.45 -18.81
N ASN A 73 -33.01 27.39 -18.44
CA ASN A 73 -32.22 28.17 -19.40
C ASN A 73 -31.04 27.35 -19.95
N PRO A 74 -30.96 27.09 -21.28
CA PRO A 74 -29.87 26.33 -21.91
C PRO A 74 -28.47 26.95 -21.75
N ASN A 75 -28.40 28.25 -21.46
CA ASN A 75 -27.13 28.94 -21.30
C ASN A 75 -26.42 28.60 -19.97
N ARG A 76 -27.11 28.02 -18.99
CA ARG A 76 -26.53 27.61 -17.70
C ARG A 76 -26.04 26.16 -17.77
N LYS A 77 -25.11 25.88 -18.68
CA LYS A 77 -24.62 24.53 -18.97
C LYS A 77 -23.96 23.85 -17.75
N GLU A 78 -23.10 24.56 -17.03
CA GLU A 78 -22.39 24.03 -15.85
C GLU A 78 -23.34 23.59 -14.73
N GLY A 79 -24.33 24.44 -14.39
CA GLY A 79 -25.33 24.09 -13.38
C GLY A 79 -26.19 22.89 -13.77
N ARG A 80 -26.40 22.66 -15.08
CA ARG A 80 -27.10 21.45 -15.57
C ARG A 80 -26.22 20.21 -15.47
N PHE A 81 -24.93 20.33 -15.77
CA PHE A 81 -23.98 19.22 -15.63
C PHE A 81 -23.84 18.80 -14.17
N HIS A 82 -23.67 19.77 -13.27
CA HIS A 82 -23.62 19.53 -11.83
C HIS A 82 -24.89 18.85 -11.31
N TRP A 83 -26.07 19.35 -11.71
CA TRP A 83 -27.36 18.76 -11.30
C TRP A 83 -27.50 17.28 -11.68
N VAL A 84 -26.99 16.90 -12.86
CA VAL A 84 -26.95 15.49 -13.28
C VAL A 84 -25.95 14.72 -12.44
N ILE A 85 -24.72 15.22 -12.28
CA ILE A 85 -23.65 14.58 -11.49
C ILE A 85 -24.11 14.27 -10.06
N GLU A 86 -24.77 15.20 -9.39
CA GLU A 86 -25.36 15.00 -8.06
C GLU A 86 -26.33 13.80 -7.99
N ARG A 87 -27.03 13.50 -9.09
CA ARG A 87 -28.05 12.45 -9.16
C ARG A 87 -27.55 11.15 -9.77
N LEU A 88 -26.29 11.12 -10.21
CA LEU A 88 -25.67 9.87 -10.67
C LEU A 88 -25.47 8.93 -9.48
N ALA A 89 -25.74 7.65 -9.71
CA ALA A 89 -25.46 6.56 -8.79
C ALA A 89 -24.94 5.35 -9.57
N ILE A 90 -23.98 4.64 -8.98
CA ILE A 90 -23.51 3.37 -9.52
C ILE A 90 -24.48 2.29 -9.06
N VAL A 91 -25.22 1.69 -9.98
CA VAL A 91 -26.15 0.58 -9.72
C VAL A 91 -25.52 -0.70 -10.25
N THR A 92 -25.48 -1.73 -9.41
CA THR A 92 -24.99 -3.05 -9.81
C THR A 92 -26.17 -3.87 -10.32
N VAL A 93 -26.27 -4.05 -11.64
CA VAL A 93 -27.28 -4.90 -12.28
C VAL A 93 -26.63 -6.25 -12.59
N GLY A 94 -26.81 -7.23 -11.70
CA GLY A 94 -26.19 -8.54 -11.82
C GLY A 94 -24.68 -8.51 -11.52
N LYS A 95 -23.84 -8.79 -12.52
CA LYS A 95 -22.37 -8.74 -12.42
C LYS A 95 -21.75 -7.45 -12.98
N GLU A 96 -22.54 -6.60 -13.63
CA GLU A 96 -22.07 -5.37 -14.24
C GLU A 96 -22.47 -4.17 -13.41
N ARG A 97 -21.55 -3.21 -13.25
CA ARG A 97 -21.82 -1.90 -12.69
C ARG A 97 -22.26 -0.98 -13.82
N LYS A 98 -23.40 -0.31 -13.65
CA LYS A 98 -23.92 0.67 -14.61
C LYS A 98 -24.17 1.98 -13.91
N LEU A 99 -24.00 3.06 -14.66
CA LEU A 99 -24.26 4.40 -14.19
C LEU A 99 -25.72 4.73 -14.47
N GLU A 100 -26.50 4.92 -13.42
CA GLU A 100 -27.91 5.27 -13.53
C GLU A 100 -28.23 6.55 -12.74
N ARG A 101 -29.22 7.29 -13.23
CA ARG A 101 -29.68 8.50 -12.58
C ARG A 101 -30.78 8.16 -11.58
N LYS A 102 -30.58 8.51 -10.30
CA LYS A 102 -31.61 8.42 -9.27
C LYS A 102 -32.49 9.67 -9.24
N PRO A 103 -33.78 9.55 -8.85
CA PRO A 103 -34.69 10.69 -8.74
C PRO A 103 -34.32 11.64 -7.60
N GLU A 104 -33.70 11.12 -6.55
CA GLU A 104 -33.22 11.87 -5.40
C GLU A 104 -31.71 12.14 -5.53
N PRO A 105 -31.22 13.35 -5.18
CA PRO A 105 -29.79 13.64 -5.10
C PRO A 105 -29.09 12.64 -4.17
N SER A 106 -27.85 12.24 -4.48
CA SER A 106 -27.08 11.47 -3.51
C SER A 106 -26.83 12.30 -2.25
N GLU A 107 -27.09 11.73 -1.07
CA GLU A 107 -26.68 12.32 0.20
C GLU A 107 -25.15 12.41 0.22
N GLU A 108 -24.60 13.59 -0.08
CA GLU A 108 -23.19 13.89 0.15
C GLU A 108 -23.00 15.00 1.17
N VAL A 109 -21.95 14.77 1.96
CA VAL A 109 -21.45 15.59 3.07
C VAL A 109 -21.24 17.03 2.59
N PRO A 110 -21.53 18.06 3.43
CA PRO A 110 -21.64 19.44 2.98
C PRO A 110 -20.31 19.98 2.46
N GLU A 111 -20.17 20.08 1.13
CA GLU A 111 -19.15 20.92 0.52
C GLU A 111 -19.65 22.35 0.29
N LEU A 112 -18.71 23.27 0.38
CA LEU A 112 -18.95 24.70 0.48
C LEU A 112 -19.59 25.24 -0.82
N PRO A 113 -20.63 26.07 -0.72
CA PRO A 113 -21.30 26.62 -1.89
C PRO A 113 -20.32 27.47 -2.71
N ILE A 114 -20.18 27.12 -3.99
CA ILE A 114 -19.54 27.97 -4.99
C ILE A 114 -20.37 29.26 -5.07
N TYR A 115 -19.79 30.37 -4.61
CA TYR A 115 -20.42 31.68 -4.71
C TYR A 115 -20.47 32.12 -6.18
N GLU A 116 -21.62 31.95 -6.84
CA GLU A 116 -21.96 32.66 -8.08
C GLU A 116 -22.01 34.17 -7.78
N THR A 117 -20.87 34.86 -7.83
CA THR A 117 -20.72 36.30 -7.55
C THR A 117 -21.24 37.22 -8.67
N THR A 118 -22.08 36.73 -9.59
CA THR A 118 -22.56 37.54 -10.74
C THR A 118 -24.05 37.38 -11.04
N ARG A 119 -24.90 37.24 -10.00
CA ARG A 119 -26.36 37.46 -10.20
C ARG A 119 -26.62 38.93 -10.53
N LYS A 120 -26.67 39.27 -11.82
CA LYS A 120 -27.08 40.59 -12.30
C LYS A 120 -28.58 40.78 -12.04
N ILE A 121 -28.90 41.79 -11.23
CA ILE A 121 -30.27 42.22 -10.95
C ILE A 121 -30.94 42.64 -12.27
N PRO A 122 -32.12 42.08 -12.61
CA PRO A 122 -32.89 42.50 -13.78
C PRO A 122 -33.26 43.97 -13.64
N THR A 123 -32.76 44.81 -14.55
CA THR A 123 -32.90 46.27 -14.48
C THR A 123 -33.74 46.75 -15.64
N GLY A 124 -35.05 46.66 -15.47
CA GLY A 124 -36.01 47.14 -16.46
C GLY A 124 -36.41 48.60 -16.30
N ARG A 125 -36.65 49.09 -15.07
CA ARG A 125 -37.26 50.42 -14.81
C ARG A 125 -37.05 50.99 -13.39
N MET A 126 -35.85 50.91 -12.82
CA MET A 126 -35.62 51.32 -11.42
C MET A 126 -34.51 52.36 -11.29
N ASP A 127 -34.75 53.38 -10.47
CA ASP A 127 -33.91 54.57 -10.31
C ASP A 127 -32.56 54.26 -9.65
N LEU A 128 -31.53 55.07 -9.94
CA LEU A 128 -30.15 54.79 -9.51
C LEU A 128 -30.00 54.75 -7.98
N LYS A 129 -30.72 55.63 -7.26
CA LYS A 129 -30.72 55.68 -5.78
C LYS A 129 -31.35 54.44 -5.16
N GLU A 130 -32.46 53.95 -5.71
CA GLU A 130 -33.11 52.72 -5.23
C GLU A 130 -32.23 51.50 -5.49
N ARG A 131 -31.50 51.49 -6.61
CA ARG A 131 -30.53 50.43 -6.92
C ARG A 131 -29.36 50.41 -5.96
N GLN A 132 -28.84 51.56 -5.55
CA GLN A 132 -27.78 51.65 -4.55
C GLN A 132 -28.28 51.18 -3.18
N ARG A 133 -29.47 51.62 -2.76
CA ARG A 133 -30.08 51.18 -1.49
C ARG A 133 -30.31 49.67 -1.43
N LEU A 134 -30.75 49.05 -2.52
CA LEU A 134 -30.93 47.59 -2.58
C LEU A 134 -29.60 46.84 -2.57
N ARG A 135 -28.54 47.38 -3.18
CA ARG A 135 -27.19 46.79 -3.09
C ARG A 135 -26.66 46.84 -1.66
N GLU A 136 -26.76 48.00 -1.01
CA GLU A 136 -26.36 48.16 0.39
C GLU A 136 -27.15 47.24 1.34
N GLN A 137 -28.46 47.04 1.10
CA GLN A 137 -29.27 46.11 1.87
C GLN A 137 -28.89 44.64 1.63
N MET A 138 -28.52 44.27 0.41
CA MET A 138 -28.01 42.92 0.10
C MET A 138 -26.63 42.69 0.72
N ASP A 139 -25.72 43.66 0.60
CA ASP A 139 -24.39 43.61 1.21
C ASP A 139 -24.50 43.48 2.74
N MET A 140 -25.41 44.24 3.38
CA MET A 140 -25.69 44.11 4.82
C MET A 140 -26.26 42.74 5.21
N LEU A 141 -27.08 42.13 4.37
CA LEU A 141 -27.62 40.79 4.61
C LEU A 141 -26.55 39.71 4.43
N ASP A 142 -25.66 39.88 3.45
CA ASP A 142 -24.54 38.97 3.22
C ASP A 142 -23.47 39.09 4.30
N ILE A 143 -23.20 40.30 4.82
CA ILE A 143 -22.37 40.50 6.01
C ILE A 143 -22.97 39.77 7.21
N LYS A 144 -24.27 39.92 7.49
CA LYS A 144 -24.93 39.21 8.60
C LYS A 144 -24.93 37.69 8.43
N ARG A 145 -25.08 37.19 7.20
CA ARG A 145 -24.97 35.76 6.90
C ARG A 145 -23.54 35.27 7.13
N ALA A 146 -22.55 35.99 6.63
CA ALA A 146 -21.14 35.67 6.82
C ALA A 146 -20.75 35.64 8.30
N GLU A 147 -21.19 36.63 9.09
CA GLU A 147 -20.98 36.66 10.54
C GLU A 147 -21.65 35.48 11.25
N ASN A 148 -22.88 35.12 10.88
CA ASN A 148 -23.57 33.96 11.46
C ASN A 148 -22.90 32.63 11.08
N ILE A 149 -22.40 32.51 9.85
CA ILE A 149 -21.61 31.34 9.42
C ILE A 149 -20.30 31.29 10.20
N ALA A 150 -19.61 32.41 10.37
CA ALA A 150 -18.37 32.50 11.15
C ALA A 150 -18.61 32.11 12.62
N LYS A 151 -19.68 32.61 13.25
CA LYS A 151 -20.08 32.22 14.62
C LYS A 151 -20.36 30.73 14.73
N LYS A 152 -21.08 30.13 13.78
CA LYS A 152 -21.31 28.68 13.74
C LYS A 152 -20.01 27.90 13.60
N ARG A 153 -19.12 28.32 12.70
CA ARG A 153 -17.79 27.69 12.51
C ARG A 153 -16.94 27.79 13.78
N ALA A 154 -16.95 28.93 14.46
CA ALA A 154 -16.24 29.12 15.73
C ALA A 154 -16.77 28.18 16.82
N ALA A 155 -18.10 28.12 17.00
CA ALA A 155 -18.72 27.22 17.97
C ALA A 155 -18.44 25.74 17.68
N THR A 156 -18.46 25.33 16.41
CA THR A 156 -18.09 23.96 16.01
C THR A 156 -16.61 23.67 16.29
N LYS A 157 -15.72 24.62 16.00
CA LYS A 157 -14.28 24.50 16.30
C LYS A 157 -14.04 24.37 17.80
N GLU A 158 -14.73 25.15 18.63
CA GLU A 158 -14.64 25.04 20.09
C GLU A 158 -15.09 23.67 20.61
N ARG A 159 -16.24 23.16 20.14
CA ARG A 159 -16.71 21.81 20.50
C ARG A 159 -15.71 20.72 20.06
N PHE A 160 -15.14 20.87 18.87
CA PHE A 160 -14.13 19.94 18.37
C PHE A 160 -12.86 19.98 19.22
N LEU A 161 -12.39 21.17 19.60
CA LEU A 161 -11.23 21.31 20.49
C LEU A 161 -11.51 20.71 21.88
N GLN A 162 -12.70 20.94 22.44
CA GLN A 162 -13.14 20.32 23.70
C GLN A 162 -13.14 18.79 23.61
N HIS A 163 -13.65 18.22 22.51
CA HIS A 163 -13.60 16.78 22.29
C HIS A 163 -12.16 16.26 22.20
N ILE A 164 -11.27 16.95 21.47
CA ILE A 164 -9.86 16.59 21.40
C ILE A 164 -9.20 16.64 22.78
N THR A 165 -9.50 17.66 23.60
CA THR A 165 -8.94 17.75 24.96
C THR A 165 -9.42 16.59 25.83
N LEU A 166 -10.71 16.23 25.76
CA LEU A 166 -11.24 15.08 26.49
C LEU A 166 -10.57 13.76 26.07
N VAL A 167 -10.43 13.51 24.76
CA VAL A 167 -9.74 12.31 24.25
C VAL A 167 -8.28 12.29 24.71
N LYS A 168 -7.57 13.43 24.67
CA LYS A 168 -6.20 13.52 25.17
C LYS A 168 -6.10 13.30 26.68
N GLU A 169 -7.06 13.75 27.45
CA GLU A 169 -7.13 13.52 28.91
C GLU A 169 -7.41 12.06 29.23
N GLU A 170 -8.33 11.42 28.51
CA GLU A 170 -8.58 9.98 28.62
C GLU A 170 -7.35 9.15 28.27
N ASP A 171 -6.64 9.50 27.19
CA ASP A 171 -5.39 8.82 26.82
C ASP A 171 -4.30 9.01 27.86
N LYS A 172 -4.17 10.22 28.42
CA LYS A 172 -3.25 10.48 29.53
C LYS A 172 -3.60 9.65 30.76
N ARG A 173 -4.89 9.58 31.11
CA ARG A 173 -5.37 8.76 32.23
C ARG A 173 -5.07 7.27 32.01
N LYS A 174 -5.35 6.72 30.82
CA LYS A 174 -5.03 5.33 30.47
C LYS A 174 -3.52 5.05 30.56
N LYS A 175 -2.69 5.99 30.09
CA LYS A 175 -1.22 5.87 30.21
C LYS A 175 -0.77 5.88 31.67
N GLN A 176 -1.31 6.78 32.50
CA GLN A 176 -1.04 6.81 33.93
C GLN A 176 -1.48 5.51 34.62
N GLU A 177 -2.67 4.97 34.32
CA GLU A 177 -3.13 3.69 34.87
C GLU A 177 -2.21 2.51 34.49
N VAL A 178 -1.67 2.51 33.27
CA VAL A 178 -0.68 1.51 32.82
C VAL A 178 0.66 1.70 33.53
N GLU A 179 1.14 2.94 33.64
CA GLU A 179 2.38 3.27 34.37
C GLU A 179 2.27 2.90 35.86
N GLU A 180 1.14 3.17 36.50
CA GLU A 180 0.86 2.76 37.88
C GLU A 180 0.83 1.24 38.04
N LYS A 181 0.24 0.50 37.09
CA LYS A 181 0.26 -0.98 37.10
C LYS A 181 1.68 -1.51 36.96
N ILE A 182 2.47 -0.94 36.04
CA ILE A 182 3.88 -1.30 35.87
C ILE A 182 4.68 -0.96 37.15
N ALA A 183 4.40 0.17 37.78
CA ALA A 183 5.06 0.57 39.03
C ALA A 183 4.71 -0.38 40.18
N LYS A 184 3.44 -0.77 40.32
CA LYS A 184 3.00 -1.79 41.29
C LYS A 184 3.66 -3.14 41.04
N GLU A 185 3.68 -3.62 39.80
CA GLU A 185 4.36 -4.87 39.45
C GLU A 185 5.87 -4.80 39.74
N ARG A 186 6.52 -3.66 39.46
CA ARG A 186 7.93 -3.45 39.82
C ARG A 186 8.15 -3.48 41.33
N GLN A 187 7.28 -2.84 42.11
CA GLN A 187 7.35 -2.87 43.57
C GLN A 187 7.12 -4.28 44.12
N GLU A 188 6.15 -5.02 43.59
CA GLU A 188 5.89 -6.42 43.96
C GLU A 188 7.09 -7.32 43.64
N ARG A 189 7.74 -7.12 42.49
CA ARG A 189 8.98 -7.85 42.14
C ARG A 189 10.13 -7.53 43.11
N ILE A 190 10.28 -6.26 43.51
CA ILE A 190 11.29 -5.86 44.50
C ILE A 190 10.99 -6.47 45.86
N LEU A 191 9.74 -6.38 46.34
CA LEU A 191 9.32 -6.95 47.61
C LEU A 191 9.47 -8.48 47.63
N SER A 192 9.11 -9.16 46.53
CA SER A 192 9.31 -10.61 46.40
C SER A 192 10.79 -10.98 46.41
N ARG A 193 11.64 -10.18 45.77
CA ARG A 193 13.09 -10.37 45.82
C ARG A 193 13.66 -10.14 47.22
N GLU A 194 13.25 -9.08 47.91
CA GLU A 194 13.66 -8.82 49.29
C GLU A 194 13.19 -9.91 50.25
N GLN A 195 11.98 -10.46 50.05
CA GLN A 195 11.49 -11.60 50.84
C GLN A 195 12.35 -12.84 50.63
N ARG A 196 12.70 -13.17 49.38
CA ARG A 196 13.62 -14.28 49.08
C ARG A 196 15.01 -14.04 49.68
N GLU A 197 15.55 -12.85 49.53
CA GLU A 197 16.86 -12.50 50.12
C GLU A 197 16.84 -12.59 51.66
N ARG A 198 15.73 -12.22 52.30
CA ARG A 198 15.54 -12.41 53.76
C ARG A 198 15.43 -13.89 54.14
N GLU A 199 14.65 -14.69 53.40
CA GLU A 199 14.54 -16.13 53.63
C GLU A 199 15.90 -16.82 53.46
N GLU A 200 16.64 -16.51 52.40
CA GLU A 200 18.00 -17.00 52.16
C GLU A 200 18.97 -16.58 53.26
N TYR A 201 18.88 -15.33 53.74
CA TYR A 201 19.71 -14.85 54.86
C TYR A 201 19.37 -15.56 56.18
N GLU A 202 18.08 -15.80 56.47
CA GLU A 202 17.64 -16.56 57.64
C GLU A 202 18.09 -18.03 57.55
N GLU A 203 18.03 -18.65 56.37
CA GLU A 203 18.54 -20.00 56.14
C GLU A 203 20.06 -20.07 56.33
N GLN A 204 20.81 -19.11 55.79
CA GLN A 204 22.26 -19.00 56.01
C GLN A 204 22.58 -18.82 57.50
N GLN A 205 21.85 -17.98 58.23
CA GLN A 205 22.02 -17.82 59.68
C GLN A 205 21.70 -19.12 60.44
N ARG A 206 20.65 -19.86 60.04
CA ARG A 206 20.33 -21.17 60.63
C ARG A 206 21.43 -22.19 60.36
N LEU A 207 22.00 -22.21 59.15
CA LEU A 207 23.12 -23.08 58.81
C LEU A 207 24.38 -22.72 59.62
N LEU A 208 24.71 -21.43 59.72
CA LEU A 208 25.84 -20.95 60.54
C LEU A 208 25.62 -21.24 62.04
N ALA A 209 24.40 -21.14 62.54
CA ALA A 209 24.06 -21.49 63.92
C ALA A 209 24.22 -23.00 64.16
N LYS A 210 23.73 -23.84 63.24
CA LYS A 210 23.94 -25.30 63.27
C LYS A 210 25.43 -25.65 63.20
N GLU A 211 26.20 -24.95 62.36
CA GLU A 211 27.64 -25.17 62.25
C GLU A 211 28.38 -24.71 63.51
N LYS A 212 28.01 -23.57 64.11
CA LYS A 212 28.53 -23.12 65.40
C LYS A 212 28.19 -24.10 66.52
N GLN A 213 26.97 -24.64 66.55
CA GLN A 213 26.60 -25.70 67.50
C GLN A 213 27.40 -26.97 67.28
N ARG A 214 27.63 -27.35 66.02
CA ARG A 214 28.49 -28.48 65.65
C ARG A 214 29.95 -28.25 66.06
N ARG A 215 30.50 -27.05 65.87
CA ARG A 215 31.85 -26.70 66.31
C ARG A 215 31.96 -26.68 67.83
N LYS A 216 30.96 -26.15 68.53
CA LYS A 216 30.89 -26.21 70.01
C LYS A 216 30.79 -27.65 70.52
N SER A 217 30.00 -28.51 69.86
CA SER A 217 29.88 -29.91 70.27
C SER A 217 31.12 -30.73 69.93
N VAL A 218 31.83 -30.40 68.85
CA VAL A 218 33.17 -30.96 68.55
C VAL A 218 34.19 -30.48 69.59
N HIS A 219 34.20 -29.19 69.93
CA HIS A 219 35.13 -28.65 70.93
C HIS A 219 34.88 -29.19 72.35
N VAL A 220 33.61 -29.38 72.74
CA VAL A 220 33.24 -30.06 74.00
C VAL A 220 33.61 -31.55 73.98
N LYS A 221 33.65 -32.18 72.80
CA LYS A 221 34.15 -33.54 72.64
C LYS A 221 35.68 -33.59 72.72
N GLU A 222 36.39 -32.63 72.13
CA GLU A 222 37.86 -32.51 72.19
C GLU A 222 38.35 -32.26 73.63
N GLN A 223 37.66 -31.39 74.38
CA GLN A 223 37.98 -31.16 75.81
C GLN A 223 37.68 -32.38 76.69
N ARG A 224 36.73 -33.24 76.30
CA ARG A 224 36.43 -34.50 77.02
C ARG A 224 37.36 -35.65 76.63
N THR A 225 38.06 -35.57 75.49
CA THR A 225 39.01 -36.61 75.05
C THR A 225 40.40 -36.41 75.65
N GLU A 226 40.85 -35.17 75.86
CA GLU A 226 42.18 -34.93 76.44
C GLU A 226 42.29 -35.43 77.91
N GLU A 227 41.21 -35.42 78.68
CA GLU A 227 41.18 -35.92 80.07
C GLU A 227 40.90 -37.44 80.18
N ALA A 228 40.32 -38.06 79.15
CA ALA A 228 40.01 -39.50 79.11
C ALA A 228 41.15 -40.33 78.47
N ASP A 229 41.95 -39.72 77.59
CA ASP A 229 42.99 -40.43 76.85
C ASP A 229 44.18 -40.84 77.74
N GLU A 230 44.45 -40.18 78.87
CA GLU A 230 45.56 -40.56 79.76
C GLU A 230 45.29 -41.83 80.61
N GLU A 231 44.03 -42.09 80.94
CA GLU A 231 43.62 -43.26 81.73
C GLU A 231 43.33 -44.49 80.84
N ASP A 232 42.91 -44.28 79.59
CA ASP A 232 42.63 -45.36 78.64
C ASP A 232 43.89 -46.02 78.06
N TYR A 233 45.04 -45.32 77.92
CA TYR A 233 46.27 -45.91 77.33
C TYR A 233 46.85 -47.15 78.06
N ARG A 234 46.43 -47.41 79.32
CA ARG A 234 46.84 -48.61 80.08
C ARG A 234 45.80 -49.74 80.02
N ALA A 235 44.50 -49.43 79.94
CA ALA A 235 43.45 -50.43 79.80
C ALA A 235 43.25 -50.91 78.33
N LEU A 236 43.73 -50.13 77.36
CA LEU A 236 43.54 -50.36 75.93
C LEU A 236 44.35 -51.53 75.36
N ARG A 237 45.52 -51.89 75.93
CA ARG A 237 46.40 -52.93 75.36
C ARG A 237 45.90 -54.36 75.57
N GLU A 238 45.10 -54.61 76.61
CA GLU A 238 44.57 -55.95 76.89
C GLU A 238 43.15 -56.15 76.35
N ARG A 239 42.36 -55.07 76.25
CA ARG A 239 41.03 -55.11 75.62
C ARG A 239 41.07 -55.11 74.09
N TRP A 240 42.11 -54.57 73.44
CA TRP A 240 42.17 -54.49 71.97
C TRP A 240 42.31 -55.83 71.25
N ARG A 241 42.95 -56.86 71.82
CA ARG A 241 43.08 -58.14 71.10
C ARG A 241 41.76 -58.88 70.90
N VAL A 242 40.80 -58.72 71.82
CA VAL A 242 39.48 -59.35 71.74
C VAL A 242 38.48 -58.44 71.02
N LEU A 243 38.51 -57.13 71.31
CA LEU A 243 37.65 -56.15 70.63
C LEU A 243 38.03 -55.90 69.18
N ASP A 244 39.29 -56.05 68.75
CA ASP A 244 39.66 -55.86 67.34
C ASP A 244 39.13 -56.99 66.45
N ALA A 245 38.99 -58.22 66.99
CA ALA A 245 38.36 -59.32 66.26
C ALA A 245 36.84 -59.08 66.10
N GLU A 246 36.15 -58.64 67.15
CA GLU A 246 34.72 -58.31 67.11
C GLU A 246 34.43 -57.02 66.34
N LYS A 247 35.30 -56.00 66.42
CA LYS A 247 35.22 -54.77 65.62
C LYS A 247 35.54 -55.05 64.15
N ALA A 248 36.50 -55.92 63.83
CA ALA A 248 36.76 -56.31 62.45
C ALA A 248 35.55 -57.03 61.83
N ASN A 249 34.90 -57.92 62.58
CA ASN A 249 33.65 -58.58 62.15
C ASN A 249 32.49 -57.58 62.03
N ASN A 250 32.28 -56.69 63.00
CA ASN A 250 31.24 -55.65 62.92
C ASN A 250 31.51 -54.62 61.81
N ILE A 251 32.77 -54.24 61.56
CA ILE A 251 33.14 -53.36 60.45
C ILE A 251 32.93 -54.06 59.11
N ARG A 252 33.20 -55.36 59.01
CA ARG A 252 32.94 -56.16 57.82
C ARG A 252 31.44 -56.31 57.58
N GLU A 253 30.64 -56.63 58.60
CA GLU A 253 29.18 -56.69 58.49
C GLU A 253 28.56 -55.31 58.16
N LEU A 254 29.08 -54.23 58.73
CA LEU A 254 28.64 -52.87 58.38
C LEU A 254 29.06 -52.47 56.97
N ARG A 255 30.23 -52.92 56.48
CA ARG A 255 30.65 -52.71 55.10
C ARG A 255 29.85 -53.56 54.12
N GLU A 256 29.51 -54.80 54.48
CA GLU A 256 28.64 -55.67 53.69
C GLU A 256 27.20 -55.13 53.66
N LYS A 257 26.66 -54.65 54.79
CA LYS A 257 25.36 -53.96 54.84
C LYS A 257 25.37 -52.64 54.04
N LYS A 258 26.40 -51.80 54.18
CA LYS A 258 26.53 -50.58 53.37
C LYS A 258 26.74 -50.86 51.89
N ALA A 259 27.47 -51.92 51.54
CA ALA A 259 27.63 -52.34 50.15
C ALA A 259 26.33 -52.90 49.58
N ALA A 260 25.54 -53.62 50.39
CA ALA A 260 24.20 -54.08 50.01
C ALA A 260 23.22 -52.90 49.84
N GLU A 261 23.18 -51.96 50.79
CA GLU A 261 22.37 -50.73 50.71
C GLU A 261 22.78 -49.85 49.52
N ALA A 262 24.09 -49.71 49.24
CA ALA A 262 24.58 -49.01 48.05
C ALA A 262 24.18 -49.74 46.75
N ALA A 263 24.26 -51.07 46.72
CA ALA A 263 23.83 -51.86 45.57
C ALA A 263 22.31 -51.80 45.35
N GLU A 264 21.51 -51.73 46.42
CA GLU A 264 20.07 -51.51 46.34
C GLU A 264 19.73 -50.08 45.89
N SER A 265 20.44 -49.08 46.40
CA SER A 265 20.32 -47.69 45.93
C SER A 265 20.69 -47.54 44.46
N ASP A 266 21.75 -48.21 43.99
CA ASP A 266 22.16 -48.21 42.59
C ASP A 266 21.14 -48.92 41.69
N LYS A 267 20.50 -50.00 42.17
CA LYS A 267 19.40 -50.67 41.47
C LYS A 267 18.18 -49.75 41.39
N ALA A 268 17.78 -49.12 42.48
CA ALA A 268 16.67 -48.18 42.52
C ALA A 268 16.92 -46.98 41.59
N ALA A 269 18.14 -46.41 41.59
CA ALA A 269 18.51 -45.32 40.70
C ALA A 269 18.49 -45.73 39.21
N LYS A 270 18.86 -46.99 38.89
CA LYS A 270 18.75 -47.52 37.52
C LYS A 270 17.29 -47.69 37.10
N GLU A 271 16.42 -48.18 37.99
CA GLU A 271 14.98 -48.31 37.73
C GLU A 271 14.31 -46.94 37.55
N GLU A 272 14.68 -45.94 38.36
CA GLU A 272 14.18 -44.56 38.20
C GLU A 272 14.63 -43.96 36.86
N LYS A 273 15.91 -44.15 36.48
CA LYS A 273 16.42 -43.72 35.17
C LYS A 273 15.66 -44.40 34.02
N GLN A 274 15.36 -45.70 34.13
CA GLN A 274 14.57 -46.41 33.12
C GLN A 274 13.14 -45.84 33.03
N LYS A 275 12.48 -45.59 34.18
CA LYS A 275 11.15 -44.96 34.21
C LYS A 275 11.15 -43.56 33.58
N LEU A 276 12.16 -42.74 33.87
CA LEU A 276 12.31 -41.41 33.27
C LEU A 276 12.54 -41.51 31.76
N TRP A 277 13.39 -42.43 31.31
CA TRP A 277 13.63 -42.66 29.90
C TRP A 277 12.36 -43.11 29.15
N GLU A 278 11.56 -44.02 29.74
CA GLU A 278 10.27 -44.41 29.16
C GLU A 278 9.26 -43.25 29.09
N LEU A 279 9.25 -42.36 30.09
CA LEU A 279 8.40 -41.17 30.09
C LEU A 279 8.84 -40.17 29.01
N GLU A 280 10.15 -39.98 28.82
CA GLU A 280 10.71 -39.18 27.73
C GLU A 280 10.35 -39.75 26.37
N GLN A 281 10.49 -41.07 26.16
CA GLN A 281 10.06 -41.73 24.92
C GLN A 281 8.57 -41.53 24.63
N LYS A 282 7.71 -41.61 25.67
CA LYS A 282 6.27 -41.31 25.52
C LYS A 282 6.03 -39.85 25.15
N ARG A 283 6.76 -38.90 25.74
CA ARG A 283 6.67 -37.47 25.39
C ARG A 283 7.10 -37.21 23.95
N GLU A 284 8.23 -37.78 23.53
CA GLU A 284 8.73 -37.68 22.17
C GLU A 284 7.75 -38.26 21.15
N ALA A 285 7.14 -39.42 21.44
CA ALA A 285 6.14 -40.01 20.58
C ALA A 285 4.91 -39.09 20.40
N ILE A 286 4.43 -38.49 21.49
CA ILE A 286 3.32 -37.51 21.44
C ILE A 286 3.71 -36.27 20.62
N TRP A 287 4.93 -35.77 20.80
CA TRP A 287 5.45 -34.64 20.06
C TRP A 287 5.56 -34.93 18.57
N LYS A 288 6.12 -36.08 18.17
CA LYS A 288 6.19 -36.53 16.77
C LYS A 288 4.80 -36.63 16.13
N VAL A 289 3.80 -37.14 16.86
CA VAL A 289 2.41 -37.18 16.37
C VAL A 289 1.81 -35.78 16.23
N ARG A 290 2.14 -34.85 17.14
CA ARG A 290 1.71 -33.45 17.03
C ARG A 290 2.38 -32.75 15.84
N GLU A 291 3.69 -32.86 15.70
CA GLU A 291 4.45 -32.30 14.58
C GLU A 291 3.96 -32.84 13.25
N GLY A 292 3.72 -34.16 13.15
CA GLY A 292 3.14 -34.76 11.94
C GLY A 292 1.75 -34.21 11.59
N ARG A 293 0.91 -33.89 12.59
CA ARG A 293 -0.39 -33.23 12.35
C ARG A 293 -0.23 -31.78 11.90
N VAL A 294 0.72 -31.04 12.45
CA VAL A 294 1.02 -29.67 12.05
C VAL A 294 1.56 -29.64 10.63
N ALA A 295 2.56 -30.46 10.32
CA ALA A 295 3.15 -30.58 8.99
C ALA A 295 2.12 -30.94 7.91
N ARG A 296 1.16 -31.84 8.22
CA ARG A 296 0.04 -32.15 7.30
C ARG A 296 -0.85 -30.93 7.04
N LYS A 297 -1.20 -30.17 8.08
CA LYS A 297 -2.00 -28.94 7.93
C LYS A 297 -1.27 -27.89 7.09
N GLU A 298 0.02 -27.71 7.32
CA GLU A 298 0.86 -26.79 6.55
C GLU A 298 0.97 -27.23 5.09
N ALA A 299 1.17 -28.53 4.84
CA ALA A 299 1.19 -29.08 3.49
C ALA A 299 -0.15 -28.91 2.76
N ASP A 300 -1.27 -29.13 3.45
CA ASP A 300 -2.62 -28.91 2.89
C ASP A 300 -2.87 -27.44 2.58
N GLN A 301 -2.42 -26.53 3.45
CA GLN A 301 -2.52 -25.09 3.22
C GLN A 301 -1.67 -24.66 2.02
N LEU A 302 -0.42 -25.12 1.94
CA LEU A 302 0.45 -24.87 0.80
C LEU A 302 -0.16 -25.40 -0.50
N LYS A 303 -0.73 -26.60 -0.48
CA LYS A 303 -1.42 -27.19 -1.63
C LYS A 303 -2.61 -26.34 -2.09
N ARG A 304 -3.41 -25.80 -1.16
CA ARG A 304 -4.52 -24.87 -1.49
C ARG A 304 -4.00 -23.57 -2.11
N CYS A 305 -2.93 -22.99 -1.55
CA CYS A 305 -2.31 -21.78 -2.07
C CYS A 305 -1.77 -21.98 -3.50
N LEU A 306 -1.08 -23.11 -3.75
CA LEU A 306 -0.58 -23.45 -5.08
C LEU A 306 -1.71 -23.70 -6.08
N ALA A 307 -2.78 -24.38 -5.67
CA ALA A 307 -3.96 -24.60 -6.52
C ALA A 307 -4.63 -23.26 -6.91
N ARG A 308 -4.81 -22.34 -5.95
CA ARG A 308 -5.36 -21.00 -6.21
C ARG A 308 -4.46 -20.19 -7.14
N LYS A 309 -3.14 -20.25 -6.96
CA LYS A 309 -2.17 -19.60 -7.86
C LYS A 309 -2.28 -20.14 -9.28
N ALA A 310 -2.39 -21.46 -9.45
CA ALA A 310 -2.56 -22.09 -10.76
C ALA A 310 -3.90 -21.70 -11.43
N GLU A 311 -4.98 -21.58 -10.65
CA GLU A 311 -6.27 -21.11 -11.15
C GLU A 311 -6.20 -19.66 -11.65
N LEU A 312 -5.61 -18.75 -10.86
CA LEU A 312 -5.41 -17.35 -11.27
C LEU A 312 -4.57 -17.26 -12.55
N GLN A 313 -3.49 -18.04 -12.66
CA GLN A 313 -2.69 -18.09 -13.89
C GLN A 313 -3.48 -18.58 -15.10
N ARG A 314 -4.41 -19.53 -14.93
CA ARG A 314 -5.31 -19.97 -16.02
C ARG A 314 -6.28 -18.85 -16.41
N GLN A 315 -6.87 -18.16 -15.44
CA GLN A 315 -7.77 -17.03 -15.71
C GLN A 315 -7.03 -15.90 -16.44
N ASP A 316 -5.80 -15.59 -16.05
CA ASP A 316 -4.98 -14.58 -16.73
C ASP A 316 -4.62 -14.98 -18.16
N ARG A 317 -4.31 -16.26 -18.42
CA ARG A 317 -4.11 -16.77 -19.79
C ARG A 317 -5.38 -16.63 -20.63
N MET A 318 -6.53 -17.04 -20.11
CA MET A 318 -7.82 -16.89 -20.78
C MET A 318 -8.15 -15.42 -21.07
N ARG A 319 -7.85 -14.49 -20.15
CA ARG A 319 -8.03 -13.04 -20.37
C ARG A 319 -7.12 -12.54 -21.49
N LYS A 320 -5.85 -12.95 -21.50
CA LYS A 320 -4.91 -12.58 -22.57
C LYS A 320 -5.35 -13.12 -23.93
N GLU A 321 -5.81 -14.36 -23.99
CA GLU A 321 -6.34 -14.98 -25.22
C GLU A 321 -7.58 -14.21 -25.73
N ARG A 322 -8.55 -13.94 -24.86
CA ARG A 322 -9.73 -13.11 -25.22
C ARG A 322 -9.36 -11.71 -25.70
N ASN A 323 -8.40 -11.06 -25.03
CA ASN A 323 -7.93 -9.74 -25.44
C ASN A 323 -7.23 -9.80 -26.81
N GLN A 324 -6.44 -10.84 -27.08
CA GLN A 324 -5.82 -11.03 -28.39
C GLN A 324 -6.86 -11.31 -29.49
N GLU A 325 -7.88 -12.11 -29.20
CA GLU A 325 -9.01 -12.35 -30.12
C GLU A 325 -9.76 -11.04 -30.40
N PHE A 326 -10.05 -10.26 -29.37
CA PHE A 326 -10.68 -8.95 -29.52
C PHE A 326 -9.86 -8.00 -30.38
N LEU A 327 -8.54 -7.93 -30.17
CA LEU A 327 -7.65 -7.12 -31.00
C LEU A 327 -7.63 -7.59 -32.46
N LYS A 328 -7.67 -8.90 -32.73
CA LYS A 328 -7.77 -9.44 -34.09
C LYS A 328 -9.08 -9.03 -34.76
N VAL A 329 -10.20 -9.12 -34.04
CA VAL A 329 -11.51 -8.68 -34.55
C VAL A 329 -11.49 -7.18 -34.86
N LEU A 330 -11.04 -6.36 -33.91
CA LEU A 330 -10.94 -4.91 -34.08
C LEU A 330 -10.02 -4.54 -35.25
N HIS A 331 -8.92 -5.25 -35.44
CA HIS A 331 -8.06 -5.06 -36.61
C HIS A 331 -8.78 -5.43 -37.90
N SER A 332 -9.49 -6.56 -37.94
CA SER A 332 -10.24 -6.99 -39.12
C SER A 332 -11.37 -6.02 -39.51
N GLU A 333 -12.01 -5.38 -38.54
CA GLU A 333 -13.07 -4.39 -38.75
C GLU A 333 -12.51 -3.03 -39.18
N ARG A 334 -11.39 -2.60 -38.59
CA ARG A 334 -10.78 -1.30 -38.91
C ARG A 334 -10.00 -1.30 -40.23
N GLN A 335 -9.38 -2.42 -40.60
CA GLN A 335 -8.58 -2.53 -41.83
C GLN A 335 -9.32 -2.10 -43.10
N PRO A 336 -10.58 -2.49 -43.39
CA PRO A 336 -11.29 -2.01 -44.57
C PRO A 336 -11.58 -0.51 -44.49
N ILE A 337 -11.91 0.03 -43.31
CA ILE A 337 -12.14 1.47 -43.12
C ILE A 337 -10.87 2.26 -43.46
N PHE A 338 -9.71 1.81 -42.96
CA PHE A 338 -8.43 2.43 -43.29
C PHE A 338 -8.08 2.30 -44.77
N ALA A 339 -8.33 1.13 -45.38
CA ALA A 339 -8.12 0.94 -46.81
C ALA A 339 -9.01 1.88 -47.66
N GLU A 340 -10.27 2.08 -47.28
CA GLU A 340 -11.16 3.03 -47.93
C GLU A 340 -10.72 4.48 -47.75
N GLN A 341 -10.32 4.87 -46.54
CA GLN A 341 -9.79 6.22 -46.28
C GLN A 341 -8.52 6.49 -47.07
N LEU A 342 -7.65 5.50 -47.19
CA LEU A 342 -6.43 5.59 -47.99
C LEU A 342 -6.76 5.74 -49.48
N LYS A 343 -7.73 4.95 -50.00
CA LYS A 343 -8.25 5.11 -51.37
C LYS A 343 -8.84 6.50 -51.62
N ARG A 344 -9.68 7.02 -50.71
CA ARG A 344 -10.24 8.39 -50.81
C ARG A 344 -9.16 9.47 -50.79
N THR A 345 -8.11 9.25 -50.01
CA THR A 345 -6.98 10.20 -49.93
C THR A 345 -6.14 10.17 -51.21
N GLN A 346 -5.89 8.99 -51.77
CA GLN A 346 -5.25 8.83 -53.08
C GLN A 346 -6.10 9.47 -54.19
N GLN A 347 -7.42 9.25 -54.20
CA GLN A 347 -8.34 9.88 -55.17
C GLN A 347 -8.32 11.41 -55.08
N ARG A 348 -8.29 11.99 -53.87
CA ARG A 348 -8.14 13.43 -53.69
C ARG A 348 -6.80 13.94 -54.21
N GLY A 349 -5.72 13.18 -54.02
CA GLY A 349 -4.40 13.49 -54.59
C GLY A 349 -4.44 13.52 -56.12
N LEU A 350 -4.99 12.48 -56.74
CA LEU A 350 -5.14 12.41 -58.20
C LEU A 350 -6.04 13.52 -58.75
N ALA A 351 -7.14 13.86 -58.06
CA ALA A 351 -8.01 14.97 -58.47
C ALA A 351 -7.27 16.32 -58.39
N GLN A 352 -6.48 16.55 -57.34
CA GLN A 352 -5.65 17.75 -57.24
C GLN A 352 -4.57 17.81 -58.33
N GLU A 353 -3.98 16.68 -58.72
CA GLU A 353 -3.04 16.61 -59.84
C GLU A 353 -3.74 16.93 -61.16
N GLN A 354 -4.92 16.36 -61.42
CA GLN A 354 -5.72 16.67 -62.61
C GLN A 354 -6.17 18.14 -62.65
N GLU A 355 -6.56 18.72 -61.52
CA GLU A 355 -6.87 20.15 -61.42
C GLU A 355 -5.63 20.99 -61.71
N ARG A 356 -4.46 20.63 -61.18
CA ARG A 356 -3.20 21.31 -61.45
C ARG A 356 -2.83 21.22 -62.93
N GLU A 357 -3.01 20.07 -63.57
CA GLU A 357 -2.79 19.87 -65.01
C GLU A 357 -3.82 20.62 -65.87
N ALA A 358 -5.08 20.69 -65.44
CA ALA A 358 -6.11 21.48 -66.12
C ALA A 358 -5.80 22.98 -66.02
N VAL A 359 -5.37 23.46 -64.84
CA VAL A 359 -4.95 24.84 -64.64
C VAL A 359 -3.68 25.13 -65.44
N SER A 360 -2.68 24.26 -65.43
CA SER A 360 -1.44 24.46 -66.21
C SER A 360 -1.73 24.48 -67.71
N SER A 361 -2.50 23.53 -68.24
CA SER A 361 -2.89 23.48 -69.65
C SER A 361 -3.77 24.68 -70.06
N TYR A 362 -4.63 25.17 -69.17
CA TYR A 362 -5.39 26.40 -69.40
C TYR A 362 -4.48 27.63 -69.46
N VAL A 363 -3.53 27.73 -68.52
CA VAL A 363 -2.52 28.80 -68.50
C VAL A 363 -1.67 28.76 -69.77
N GLU A 364 -1.26 27.58 -70.24
CA GLU A 364 -0.52 27.40 -71.49
C GLU A 364 -1.35 27.85 -72.71
N LYS A 365 -2.62 27.42 -72.82
CA LYS A 365 -3.51 27.79 -73.92
C LYS A 365 -3.85 29.28 -73.97
N ARG A 366 -3.94 29.94 -72.81
CA ARG A 366 -4.17 31.39 -72.70
C ARG A 366 -2.89 32.22 -72.68
N SER A 367 -1.74 31.60 -72.59
CA SER A 367 -0.48 32.33 -72.67
C SER A 367 -0.42 32.98 -74.05
N ILE A 368 -0.59 34.30 -74.05
CA ILE A 368 -0.45 35.12 -75.26
C ILE A 368 0.94 34.79 -75.77
N PRO A 369 1.10 34.31 -77.02
CA PRO A 369 2.42 33.99 -77.55
C PRO A 369 3.26 35.24 -77.35
N LYS A 370 4.27 35.14 -76.49
CA LYS A 370 5.17 36.25 -76.22
C LYS A 370 5.70 36.64 -77.59
N LYS A 371 5.29 37.82 -78.10
CA LYS A 371 5.83 38.39 -79.33
C LYS A 371 7.33 38.48 -79.10
N VAL A 372 8.06 37.50 -79.61
CA VAL A 372 9.52 37.54 -79.71
C VAL A 372 9.78 38.68 -80.67
N LYS A 373 10.01 39.88 -80.12
CA LYS A 373 10.54 40.99 -80.89
C LYS A 373 11.89 40.54 -81.39
N THR A 374 11.98 40.17 -82.66
CA THR A 374 13.24 40.15 -83.41
C THR A 374 13.70 41.61 -83.55
N LYS A 375 14.21 42.19 -82.47
CA LYS A 375 14.95 43.44 -82.53
C LYS A 375 16.44 43.09 -82.69
N GLY A 376 16.94 43.39 -83.88
CA GLY A 376 18.29 43.90 -84.13
C GLY A 376 19.46 43.01 -83.76
N LYS A 377 20.20 42.57 -84.79
CA LYS A 377 21.64 42.33 -84.70
C LYS A 377 22.28 43.55 -83.99
N TYR A 378 23.18 43.29 -83.04
CA TYR A 378 23.99 44.27 -82.28
C TYR A 378 23.33 44.94 -81.07
N ALA A 379 23.21 44.20 -79.98
CA ALA A 379 23.45 44.74 -78.64
C ALA A 379 24.36 43.76 -77.89
N THR A 380 25.56 44.24 -77.64
CA THR A 380 26.72 43.55 -77.07
C THR A 380 26.56 43.20 -75.60
N ALA A 381 27.31 42.18 -75.20
CA ALA A 381 27.61 41.71 -73.86
C ALA A 381 27.60 42.77 -72.74
N ALA A 382 27.03 42.41 -71.57
CA ALA A 382 27.73 42.43 -70.28
C ALA A 382 26.85 41.95 -69.11
N LYS A 383 27.30 40.86 -68.48
CA LYS A 383 27.43 40.62 -67.02
C LYS A 383 26.20 40.49 -66.10
N ALA A 384 26.53 39.74 -65.03
CA ALA A 384 25.96 39.62 -63.69
C ALA A 384 24.74 38.69 -63.55
N GLN A 385 24.92 37.45 -63.08
CA GLN A 385 24.93 37.10 -61.65
C GLN A 385 23.77 37.76 -60.89
N VAL A 386 22.70 37.01 -60.61
CA VAL A 386 22.04 36.98 -59.29
C VAL A 386 21.38 35.60 -59.11
N SER A 387 22.02 34.81 -58.27
CA SER A 387 21.43 33.74 -57.47
C SER A 387 20.39 34.33 -56.50
N HIS A 388 19.20 33.74 -56.45
CA HIS A 388 18.27 33.79 -55.32
C HIS A 388 17.32 32.59 -55.43
N HIS A 389 16.92 31.87 -54.39
CA HIS A 389 17.36 31.77 -53.00
C HIS A 389 16.54 30.61 -52.45
N GLU A 390 17.13 29.44 -52.24
CA GLU A 390 16.61 28.51 -51.24
C GLU A 390 16.80 29.18 -49.86
N PRO A 391 15.77 29.25 -48.99
CA PRO A 391 15.98 29.52 -47.59
C PRO A 391 16.25 28.20 -46.86
N SER A 392 17.48 27.71 -47.00
CA SER A 392 18.14 26.99 -45.91
C SER A 392 18.86 28.05 -45.09
N MET A 393 18.37 28.31 -43.87
CA MET A 393 19.10 29.06 -42.84
C MET A 393 19.09 28.26 -41.54
N THR A 394 20.21 27.58 -41.36
CA THR A 394 20.82 27.08 -40.14
C THR A 394 21.12 28.18 -39.13
N LYS A 395 21.09 27.86 -37.83
CA LYS A 395 22.01 28.45 -36.84
C LYS A 395 22.69 27.36 -35.99
N ALA A 396 23.98 27.19 -36.27
CA ALA A 396 25.07 26.67 -35.44
C ALA A 396 25.08 27.39 -34.05
N THR A 397 25.63 26.92 -32.92
CA THR A 397 26.64 25.91 -32.46
C THR A 397 26.69 26.00 -30.90
N PRO A 398 27.44 25.18 -30.09
CA PRO A 398 28.62 24.39 -30.44
C PRO A 398 28.71 22.94 -29.89
N LYS A 399 29.69 22.25 -30.47
CA LYS A 399 30.28 20.96 -30.09
C LYS A 399 30.73 20.93 -28.61
N ALA A 400 30.40 19.84 -27.92
CA ALA A 400 31.23 19.30 -26.85
C ALA A 400 31.43 17.79 -27.05
N LYS A 401 32.67 17.39 -26.84
CA LYS A 401 33.34 16.10 -27.00
C LYS A 401 32.56 14.89 -26.46
N GLY A 402 32.89 13.74 -27.05
CA GLY A 402 32.24 12.46 -26.80
C GLY A 402 32.33 11.93 -25.37
N ARG A 403 31.41 11.01 -25.07
CA ARG A 403 31.65 9.95 -24.09
C ARG A 403 30.83 8.73 -24.48
N ALA A 404 31.52 7.60 -24.51
CA ALA A 404 30.99 6.28 -24.80
C ALA A 404 29.70 6.00 -24.01
N LYS A 405 28.74 5.40 -24.71
CA LYS A 405 27.48 4.90 -24.18
C LYS A 405 27.80 3.76 -23.20
N LYS A 406 27.82 4.08 -21.91
CA LYS A 406 27.78 3.07 -20.84
C LYS A 406 26.48 2.27 -20.99
N PRO A 407 26.49 0.95 -20.75
CA PRO A 407 25.27 0.16 -20.70
C PRO A 407 24.40 0.68 -19.56
N LYS A 408 23.10 0.70 -19.84
CA LYS A 408 22.03 1.17 -18.98
C LYS A 408 21.95 0.22 -17.78
N GLU A 409 22.48 0.63 -16.64
CA GLU A 409 22.15 0.00 -15.36
C GLU A 409 20.65 0.24 -15.12
N GLU A 410 19.90 -0.84 -15.12
CA GLU A 410 18.55 -0.87 -14.58
C GLU A 410 18.64 -0.49 -13.10
N GLU A 411 18.05 0.64 -12.72
CA GLU A 411 17.78 0.94 -11.31
C GLU A 411 16.78 -0.09 -10.79
N LYS A 412 17.32 -1.25 -10.39
CA LYS A 412 16.63 -2.18 -9.51
C LYS A 412 16.38 -1.45 -8.20
N SER A 413 15.13 -1.50 -7.74
CA SER A 413 14.74 -0.94 -6.45
C SER A 413 15.66 -1.45 -5.34
N GLU A 414 15.93 -0.63 -4.32
CA GLU A 414 16.82 -0.98 -3.19
C GLU A 414 16.42 -2.34 -2.54
N ALA A 415 15.12 -2.68 -2.59
CA ALA A 415 14.57 -3.96 -2.15
C ALA A 415 14.92 -5.17 -3.04
N GLU A 416 15.15 -4.98 -4.35
CA GLU A 416 15.67 -6.03 -5.24
C GLU A 416 17.17 -6.21 -5.10
N LEU A 417 17.92 -5.14 -4.83
CA LEU A 417 19.36 -5.22 -4.56
C LEU A 417 19.65 -5.92 -3.22
N GLU A 418 18.79 -5.75 -2.21
CA GLU A 418 18.89 -6.51 -0.96
C GLU A 418 18.56 -8.00 -1.15
N LYS A 419 17.54 -8.34 -1.96
CA LYS A 419 17.21 -9.74 -2.28
C LYS A 419 18.32 -10.45 -3.06
N ASP A 420 18.88 -9.79 -4.08
CA ASP A 420 20.01 -10.33 -4.84
C ASP A 420 21.27 -10.51 -3.95
N ARG A 421 21.43 -9.70 -2.89
CA ARG A 421 22.49 -9.87 -1.88
C ARG A 421 22.23 -11.05 -0.96
N THR A 422 21.01 -11.22 -0.45
CA THR A 422 20.68 -12.34 0.45
C THR A 422 20.77 -13.68 -0.27
N ASP A 423 20.32 -13.75 -1.52
CA ASP A 423 20.35 -14.99 -2.30
C ASP A 423 21.79 -15.41 -2.64
N ARG A 424 22.68 -14.44 -2.94
CA ARG A 424 24.12 -14.73 -3.14
C ARG A 424 24.83 -15.19 -1.88
N VAL A 425 24.44 -14.67 -0.70
CA VAL A 425 25.01 -15.13 0.57
C VAL A 425 24.54 -16.55 0.88
N LEU A 426 23.28 -16.88 0.60
CA LEU A 426 22.76 -18.24 0.77
C LEU A 426 23.45 -19.24 -0.16
N ASP A 427 23.64 -18.89 -1.44
CA ASP A 427 24.36 -19.74 -2.40
C ASP A 427 25.85 -19.94 -2.00
N ALA A 428 26.50 -18.90 -1.48
CA ALA A 428 27.88 -19.01 -1.01
C ALA A 428 27.99 -19.88 0.26
N VAL A 429 27.02 -19.80 1.16
CA VAL A 429 26.94 -20.65 2.36
C VAL A 429 26.64 -22.10 1.96
N GLU A 430 25.69 -22.35 1.05
CA GLU A 430 25.43 -23.70 0.54
C GLU A 430 26.64 -24.30 -0.19
N ALA A 431 27.34 -23.49 -1.00
CA ALA A 431 28.55 -23.94 -1.68
C ALA A 431 29.66 -24.30 -0.68
N LYS A 432 29.82 -23.50 0.38
CA LYS A 432 30.78 -23.78 1.44
C LYS A 432 30.42 -25.05 2.23
N VAL A 433 29.15 -25.23 2.57
CA VAL A 433 28.66 -26.44 3.24
C VAL A 433 28.80 -27.68 2.35
N ARG A 434 28.56 -27.57 1.04
CA ARG A 434 28.84 -28.69 0.10
C ARG A 434 30.33 -29.02 0.02
N ALA A 435 31.20 -28.02 0.06
CA ALA A 435 32.64 -28.24 0.05
C ALA A 435 33.13 -28.91 1.35
N GLU A 436 32.66 -28.45 2.50
CA GLU A 436 32.97 -29.06 3.81
C GLU A 436 32.38 -30.47 3.98
N MET A 437 31.34 -30.82 3.24
CA MET A 437 30.78 -32.18 3.21
C MET A 437 31.47 -33.09 2.19
N ALA A 438 32.29 -32.54 1.30
CA ALA A 438 33.01 -33.28 0.26
C ALA A 438 34.49 -33.53 0.62
N GLU A 439 35.07 -32.71 1.51
CA GLU A 439 36.26 -33.07 2.31
C GLU A 439 35.90 -34.04 3.44
#